data_AF-A0A4U0UFY4-F1
#
_entry.id   AF-A0A4U0UFY4-F1
#
_cell.length_a   1.000
_cell.length_b   1.000
_cell.length_c   1.000
_cell.angle_alpha   90.00
_cell.angle_beta   90.00
_cell.angle_gamma   90.00
#
_symmetry.space_group_name_H-M   'P 1'
#
loop_
_entity.id
_entity.type
_entity.pdbx_description
1 polymer ?
#
loop_
_entity_poly.entity_id
_entity_poly.type
_entity_poly.pdbx_seq_one_letter_code
_entity_poly.pdbx_strand_id
1 'polypeptide(L)'
;MAALLSANIEASCAICGAPPYPECPHEGERLQLAFDQALARWTGMQLLRDWVLNQSRNTILTTFSSLRAARHTQHTSYLSSLPCYTLYQRYAGSPPLPPAQLATLHAQIQHANTLFQQGVDEDWRRCCLEYPKVLDFYFGMVEVRFPAEVGGEGTGGGREQRRVKGRRESVEAGGRGKKERRRSRGRTPPVAPMVVHRRR
;
A
#
# COMPACT_ATOMS: atom_id res chain seq x y z
N MET A 1 35.80 -23.28 55.77
CA MET A 1 35.94 -21.89 55.31
C MET A 1 35.16 -21.76 54.02
N ALA A 2 34.22 -20.82 53.91
CA ALA A 2 33.52 -20.54 52.65
C ALA A 2 34.23 -19.40 51.92
N ALA A 3 34.54 -19.57 50.64
CA ALA A 3 35.12 -18.50 49.82
C ALA A 3 34.01 -17.51 49.42
N LEU A 4 34.30 -16.21 49.48
CA LEU A 4 33.38 -15.15 49.09
C LEU A 4 33.32 -15.00 47.55
N LEU A 5 32.58 -15.90 46.89
CA LEU A 5 32.32 -15.90 45.45
C LEU A 5 31.32 -14.80 45.00
N SER A 6 31.49 -13.58 45.49
CA SER A 6 30.62 -12.42 45.19
C SER A 6 31.39 -11.09 45.12
N ALA A 7 32.40 -11.01 44.25
CA ALA A 7 32.97 -9.75 43.77
C ALA A 7 33.42 -9.95 42.31
N ASN A 8 32.79 -9.22 41.38
CA ASN A 8 33.07 -9.17 39.94
C ASN A 8 33.47 -10.50 39.26
N ILE A 9 32.48 -11.40 39.09
CA ILE A 9 32.58 -12.48 38.08
C ILE A 9 32.20 -11.87 36.72
N GLU A 10 33.18 -11.25 36.08
CA GLU A 10 33.07 -10.70 34.72
C GLU A 10 33.45 -11.76 33.68
N ALA A 11 32.78 -11.76 32.52
CA ALA A 11 32.95 -12.79 31.51
C ALA A 11 34.13 -12.50 30.56
N SER A 12 34.95 -13.50 30.27
CA SER A 12 35.90 -13.46 29.16
C SER A 12 35.18 -13.37 27.81
N CYS A 13 35.79 -12.72 26.82
CA CYS A 13 35.23 -12.55 25.49
C CYS A 13 34.88 -13.90 24.82
N ALA A 14 33.61 -14.10 24.46
CA ALA A 14 33.09 -15.32 23.84
C ALA A 14 33.51 -15.55 22.36
N ILE A 15 34.56 -14.86 21.88
CA ILE A 15 35.21 -15.11 20.58
C ILE A 15 36.68 -15.48 20.77
N CYS A 16 37.44 -14.67 21.51
CA CYS A 16 38.90 -14.82 21.63
C CYS A 16 39.40 -15.19 23.04
N GLY A 17 38.53 -15.29 24.04
CA GLY A 17 38.90 -15.59 25.43
C GLY A 17 39.59 -14.45 26.19
N ALA A 18 39.70 -13.24 25.61
CA ALA A 18 40.29 -12.07 26.26
C ALA A 18 39.59 -11.73 27.59
N PRO A 19 40.33 -11.17 28.58
CA PRO A 19 39.71 -10.65 29.81
C PRO A 19 38.73 -9.51 29.51
N PRO A 20 37.82 -9.19 30.45
CA PRO A 20 36.81 -8.13 30.29
C PRO A 20 37.40 -6.72 30.19
N TYR A 21 38.60 -6.49 30.75
CA TYR A 21 39.33 -5.22 30.64
C TYR A 21 40.71 -5.44 29.99
N PRO A 22 41.11 -4.62 29.00
CA PRO A 22 40.29 -3.61 28.31
C PRO A 22 39.16 -4.25 27.49
N GLU A 23 38.10 -3.49 27.21
CA GLU A 23 36.93 -3.97 26.46
C GLU A 23 37.32 -4.52 25.09
N CYS A 24 36.73 -5.65 24.71
CA CYS A 24 37.07 -6.39 23.50
C CYS A 24 36.06 -6.11 22.38
N PRO A 25 36.48 -5.61 21.19
CA PRO A 25 35.57 -5.12 20.14
C PRO A 25 34.62 -6.19 19.57
N HIS A 26 35.01 -7.46 19.68
CA HIS A 26 34.26 -8.66 19.29
C HIS A 26 32.81 -8.74 19.79
N GLU A 27 32.47 -8.11 20.91
CA GLU A 27 31.08 -8.07 21.41
C GLU A 27 30.24 -7.14 20.52
N GLY A 28 30.64 -5.86 20.42
CA GLY A 28 29.98 -4.86 19.59
C GLY A 28 29.94 -5.22 18.09
N GLU A 29 30.99 -5.87 17.58
CA GLU A 29 31.01 -6.41 16.21
C GLU A 29 29.93 -7.49 15.98
N ARG A 30 29.72 -8.39 16.96
CA ARG A 30 28.64 -9.39 16.89
C ARG A 30 27.27 -8.76 17.07
N LEU A 31 27.12 -7.77 17.95
CA LEU A 31 25.87 -7.03 18.14
C LEU A 31 25.47 -6.31 16.84
N GLN A 32 26.42 -5.63 16.19
CA GLN A 32 26.20 -4.95 14.90
C GLN A 32 25.79 -5.96 13.81
N LEU A 33 26.52 -7.07 13.68
CA LEU A 33 26.19 -8.12 12.69
C LEU A 33 24.80 -8.73 12.93
N ALA A 34 24.43 -8.98 14.20
CA ALA A 34 23.10 -9.49 14.56
C ALA A 34 21.99 -8.45 14.30
N PHE A 35 22.27 -7.17 14.56
CA PHE A 35 21.36 -6.06 14.23
C PHE A 35 21.14 -5.94 12.72
N ASP A 36 22.20 -5.97 11.90
CA ASP A 36 22.11 -5.89 10.45
C ASP A 36 21.34 -7.09 9.85
N GLN A 37 21.56 -8.30 10.39
CA GLN A 37 20.78 -9.50 10.03
C GLN A 37 19.31 -9.41 10.46
N ALA A 38 18.98 -8.70 11.54
CA ALA A 38 17.60 -8.44 11.94
C ALA A 38 16.95 -7.35 11.06
N LEU A 39 17.65 -6.25 10.81
CA LEU A 39 17.21 -5.12 9.98
C LEU A 39 16.99 -5.55 8.52
N ALA A 40 17.83 -6.44 7.99
CA ALA A 40 17.67 -7.02 6.66
C ALA A 40 16.26 -7.59 6.43
N ARG A 41 15.64 -8.21 7.45
CA ARG A 41 14.27 -8.77 7.39
C ARG A 41 13.20 -7.70 7.15
N TRP A 42 13.45 -6.45 7.53
CA TRP A 42 12.54 -5.32 7.38
C TRP A 42 12.75 -4.50 6.10
N THR A 43 13.88 -4.67 5.40
CA THR A 43 14.16 -3.94 4.14
C THR A 43 13.07 -4.15 3.09
N GLY A 44 12.56 -5.38 2.96
CA GLY A 44 11.45 -5.72 2.07
C GLY A 44 10.16 -4.96 2.35
N MET A 45 9.89 -4.56 3.60
CA MET A 45 8.71 -3.76 3.95
C MET A 45 8.83 -2.30 3.48
N GLN A 46 10.05 -1.74 3.43
CA GLN A 46 10.28 -0.41 2.86
C GLN A 46 10.17 -0.44 1.33
N LEU A 47 10.77 -1.44 0.68
CA LEU A 47 10.63 -1.65 -0.76
C LEU A 47 9.17 -1.85 -1.19
N LEU A 48 8.39 -2.60 -0.39
CA LEU A 48 6.95 -2.76 -0.58
C LEU A 48 6.20 -1.42 -0.45
N ARG A 49 6.44 -0.67 0.63
CA ARG A 49 5.85 0.65 0.87
C ARG A 49 6.08 1.58 -0.31
N ASP A 50 7.34 1.71 -0.76
CA ASP A 50 7.70 2.63 -1.83
C ASP A 50 7.15 2.17 -3.19
N TRP A 51 7.11 0.87 -3.45
CA TRP A 51 6.45 0.32 -4.64
C TRP A 51 4.95 0.64 -4.67
N VAL A 52 4.22 0.35 -3.58
CA VAL A 52 2.78 0.64 -3.48
C VAL A 52 2.50 2.14 -3.62
N LEU A 53 3.27 3.00 -2.97
CA LEU A 53 3.10 4.46 -3.05
C LEU A 53 3.31 4.98 -4.48
N ASN A 54 4.41 4.59 -5.14
CA ASN A 54 4.70 5.01 -6.51
C ASN A 54 3.65 4.50 -7.49
N GLN A 55 3.27 3.22 -7.39
CA GLN A 55 2.32 2.60 -8.31
C GLN A 55 0.88 3.14 -8.12
N SER A 56 0.47 3.43 -6.88
CA SER A 56 -0.80 4.10 -6.59
C SER A 56 -0.82 5.53 -7.15
N ARG A 57 0.24 6.30 -6.92
CA ARG A 57 0.40 7.67 -7.46
C ARG A 57 0.34 7.69 -8.98
N ASN A 58 1.02 6.78 -9.66
CA ASN A 58 1.02 6.66 -11.11
C ASN A 58 -0.39 6.38 -11.67
N THR A 59 -1.15 5.51 -11.00
CA THR A 59 -2.53 5.17 -11.36
C THR A 59 -3.45 6.40 -11.28
N ILE A 60 -3.37 7.15 -10.18
CA ILE A 60 -4.15 8.39 -9.98
C ILE A 60 -3.73 9.48 -10.98
N LEU A 61 -2.44 9.70 -11.21
CA LEU A 61 -1.93 10.69 -12.18
C LEU A 61 -2.32 10.36 -13.63
N THR A 62 -2.31 9.09 -14.01
CA THR A 62 -2.75 8.64 -15.35
C THR A 62 -4.25 8.92 -15.55
N THR A 63 -5.06 8.63 -14.53
CA THR A 63 -6.52 8.85 -14.53
C THR A 63 -6.86 10.34 -14.58
N PHE A 64 -6.18 11.17 -13.78
CA PHE A 64 -6.34 12.62 -13.82
C PHE A 64 -5.90 13.21 -15.17
N SER A 65 -4.83 12.68 -15.78
CA SER A 65 -4.34 13.17 -17.07
C SER A 65 -5.32 12.95 -18.22
N SER A 66 -6.04 11.82 -18.25
CA SER A 66 -7.08 11.57 -19.26
C SER A 66 -8.32 12.43 -19.04
N LEU A 67 -8.76 12.63 -17.80
CA LEU A 67 -9.84 13.56 -17.45
C LEU A 67 -9.50 15.01 -17.82
N ARG A 68 -8.30 15.48 -17.50
CA ARG A 68 -7.82 16.81 -17.86
C ARG A 68 -7.74 17.01 -19.37
N ALA A 69 -7.29 16.00 -20.12
CA ALA A 69 -7.27 16.04 -21.59
C ALA A 69 -8.69 16.10 -22.17
N ALA A 70 -9.65 15.32 -21.66
CA ALA A 70 -11.04 15.37 -22.07
C ALA A 70 -11.67 16.75 -21.82
N ARG A 71 -11.46 17.34 -20.63
CA ARG A 71 -11.92 18.70 -20.31
C ARG A 71 -11.27 19.76 -21.20
N HIS A 72 -9.98 19.63 -21.51
CA HIS A 72 -9.30 20.58 -22.39
C HIS A 72 -9.94 20.57 -23.79
N THR A 73 -10.16 19.40 -24.38
CA THR A 73 -10.86 19.26 -25.67
C THR A 73 -12.28 19.84 -25.63
N GLN A 74 -13.04 19.59 -24.55
CA GLN A 74 -14.37 20.17 -24.37
C GLN A 74 -14.32 21.71 -24.27
N HIS A 75 -13.35 22.25 -23.54
CA HIS A 75 -13.18 23.70 -23.35
C HIS A 75 -12.73 24.39 -24.64
N THR A 76 -11.75 23.85 -25.38
CA THR A 76 -11.37 24.36 -26.70
C THR A 76 -12.54 24.31 -27.69
N SER A 77 -13.32 23.23 -27.69
CA SER A 77 -14.53 23.10 -28.50
C SER A 77 -15.57 24.18 -28.16
N TYR A 78 -15.86 24.38 -26.87
CA TYR A 78 -16.75 25.45 -26.41
C TYR A 78 -16.25 26.84 -26.85
N LEU A 79 -14.97 27.17 -26.62
CA LEU A 79 -14.40 28.46 -27.05
C LEU A 79 -14.52 28.64 -28.57
N SER A 80 -14.25 27.60 -29.36
CA SER A 80 -14.40 27.66 -30.82
C SER A 80 -15.85 27.91 -31.31
N SER A 81 -16.85 27.62 -30.46
CA SER A 81 -18.26 27.91 -30.73
C SER A 81 -18.71 29.32 -30.32
N LEU A 82 -17.88 30.08 -29.60
CA LEU A 82 -18.24 31.44 -29.17
C LEU A 82 -18.24 32.43 -30.37
N PRO A 83 -19.24 33.33 -30.46
CA PRO A 83 -19.28 34.36 -31.50
C PRO A 83 -17.98 35.16 -31.57
N CYS A 84 -17.47 35.36 -32.78
CA CYS A 84 -16.23 36.09 -33.08
C CYS A 84 -14.93 35.53 -32.44
N TYR A 85 -14.94 34.38 -31.74
CA TYR A 85 -13.71 33.82 -31.14
C TYR A 85 -12.64 33.46 -32.18
N THR A 86 -13.04 33.01 -33.37
CA THR A 86 -12.11 32.75 -34.49
C THR A 86 -11.42 34.01 -35.00
N LEU A 87 -12.05 35.18 -34.90
CA LEU A 87 -11.42 36.48 -35.16
C LEU A 87 -10.51 36.88 -34.01
N TYR A 88 -10.95 36.72 -32.76
CA TYR A 88 -10.15 36.98 -31.56
C TYR A 88 -8.82 36.20 -31.59
N GLN A 89 -8.86 34.91 -31.93
CA GLN A 89 -7.66 34.08 -32.10
C GLN A 89 -6.79 34.54 -33.27
N ARG A 90 -7.38 34.88 -34.43
CA ARG A 90 -6.65 35.37 -35.62
C ARG A 90 -5.88 36.66 -35.35
N TYR A 91 -6.45 37.57 -34.57
CA TYR A 91 -5.86 38.87 -34.23
C TYR A 91 -5.14 38.87 -32.87
N ALA A 92 -4.67 37.70 -32.40
CA ALA A 92 -3.88 37.55 -31.17
C ALA A 92 -4.50 38.22 -29.92
N GLY A 93 -5.83 38.21 -29.82
CA GLY A 93 -6.58 38.80 -28.72
C GLY A 93 -7.01 40.27 -28.92
N SER A 94 -6.64 40.91 -30.03
CA SER A 94 -7.03 42.30 -30.35
C SER A 94 -7.77 42.40 -31.71
N PRO A 95 -8.94 41.76 -31.85
CA PRO A 95 -9.71 41.80 -33.10
C PRO A 95 -10.38 43.17 -33.32
N PRO A 96 -10.55 43.62 -34.58
CA PRO A 96 -11.23 44.87 -34.91
C PRO A 96 -12.76 44.73 -34.76
N LEU A 97 -13.23 44.63 -33.51
CA LEU A 97 -14.64 44.50 -33.14
C LEU A 97 -15.15 45.76 -32.40
N PRO A 98 -16.46 46.06 -32.45
CA PRO A 98 -17.07 47.08 -31.60
C PRO A 98 -16.79 46.80 -30.10
N PRO A 99 -16.46 47.82 -29.27
CA PRO A 99 -16.06 47.62 -27.87
C PRO A 99 -17.06 46.81 -27.04
N ALA A 100 -18.36 46.99 -27.26
CA ALA A 100 -19.40 46.22 -26.57
C ALA A 100 -19.35 44.72 -26.90
N GLN A 101 -19.12 44.34 -28.16
CA GLN A 101 -19.00 42.93 -28.58
C GLN A 101 -17.71 42.30 -28.02
N LEU A 102 -16.60 43.05 -28.06
CA LEU A 102 -15.31 42.62 -27.49
C LEU A 102 -15.42 42.40 -25.98
N ALA A 103 -16.08 43.30 -25.24
CA ALA A 103 -16.35 43.14 -23.81
C ALA A 103 -17.23 41.92 -23.50
N THR A 104 -18.28 41.67 -24.29
CA THR A 104 -19.12 40.47 -24.16
C THR A 104 -18.32 39.19 -24.39
N LEU A 105 -17.48 39.14 -25.44
CA LEU A 105 -16.63 37.99 -25.74
C LEU A 105 -15.60 37.75 -24.62
N HIS A 106 -14.98 38.80 -24.09
CA HIS A 106 -14.06 38.70 -22.96
C HIS A 106 -14.74 38.10 -21.72
N ALA A 107 -15.96 38.55 -21.38
CA ALA A 107 -16.72 38.00 -20.26
C ALA A 107 -17.06 36.51 -20.47
N GLN A 108 -17.43 36.10 -21.70
CA GLN A 108 -17.69 34.70 -22.05
C GLN A 108 -16.43 33.83 -21.94
N ILE A 109 -15.28 34.30 -22.44
CA ILE A 109 -13.99 33.59 -22.31
C ILE A 109 -13.59 33.47 -20.83
N GLN A 110 -13.66 34.55 -20.04
CA GLN A 110 -13.33 34.53 -18.61
C GLN A 110 -14.23 33.58 -17.81
N HIS A 111 -15.52 33.55 -18.11
CA HIS A 111 -16.47 32.61 -17.50
C HIS A 111 -16.13 31.15 -17.87
N ALA A 112 -15.85 30.88 -19.15
CA ALA A 112 -15.45 29.56 -19.63
C ALA A 112 -14.15 29.06 -18.99
N ASN A 113 -13.15 29.94 -18.82
CA ASN A 113 -11.89 29.63 -18.16
C ASN A 113 -12.10 29.30 -16.67
N THR A 114 -12.97 30.05 -16.00
CA THR A 114 -13.34 29.80 -14.59
C THR A 114 -14.00 28.44 -14.42
N LEU A 115 -14.99 28.11 -15.27
CA LEU A 115 -15.66 26.81 -15.24
C LEU A 115 -14.73 25.63 -15.59
N PHE A 116 -13.80 25.84 -16.55
CA PHE A 116 -12.78 24.84 -16.88
C PHE A 116 -11.86 24.55 -15.69
N GLN A 117 -11.34 25.59 -15.04
CA GLN A 117 -10.47 25.45 -13.87
C GLN A 117 -11.19 24.73 -12.72
N GLN A 118 -12.41 25.17 -12.38
CA GLN A 118 -13.25 24.50 -11.36
C GLN A 118 -13.48 23.02 -11.68
N GLY A 119 -13.71 22.67 -12.95
CA GLY A 119 -13.86 21.28 -13.38
C GLY A 119 -12.57 20.44 -13.23
N VAL A 120 -11.40 21.05 -13.48
CA VAL A 120 -10.09 20.40 -13.28
C VAL A 120 -9.79 20.19 -11.80
N ASP A 121 -10.06 21.18 -10.95
CA ASP A 121 -9.86 21.09 -9.49
C ASP A 121 -10.81 20.06 -8.85
N GLU A 122 -12.03 19.99 -9.34
CA GLU A 122 -13.04 19.01 -8.95
C GLU A 122 -12.61 17.58 -9.30
N ASP A 123 -12.14 17.33 -10.52
CA ASP A 123 -11.67 16.01 -10.94
C ASP A 123 -10.36 15.61 -10.25
N TRP A 124 -9.47 16.56 -9.96
CA TRP A 124 -8.29 16.30 -9.14
C TRP A 124 -8.67 15.83 -7.72
N ARG A 125 -9.67 16.49 -7.10
CA ARG A 125 -10.17 16.09 -5.77
C ARG A 125 -10.78 14.69 -5.79
N ARG A 126 -11.56 14.35 -6.82
CA ARG A 126 -12.10 12.99 -7.01
C ARG A 126 -11.00 11.95 -7.19
N CYS A 127 -9.99 12.25 -7.99
CA CYS A 127 -8.81 11.40 -8.17
C CYS A 127 -8.07 11.16 -6.84
N CYS A 128 -7.96 12.16 -5.97
CA CYS A 128 -7.38 12.00 -4.64
C CYS A 128 -8.25 11.17 -3.67
N LEU A 129 -9.58 11.24 -3.77
CA LEU A 129 -10.48 10.47 -2.91
C LEU A 129 -10.46 8.95 -3.21
N GLU A 130 -9.98 8.54 -4.38
CA GLU A 130 -9.81 7.13 -4.76
C GLU A 130 -8.55 6.48 -4.15
N TYR A 131 -7.63 7.23 -3.54
CA TYR A 131 -6.37 6.69 -3.01
C TYR A 131 -6.53 5.47 -2.07
N PRO A 132 -7.46 5.42 -1.09
CA PRO A 132 -7.59 4.26 -0.21
C PRO A 132 -7.87 2.96 -0.96
N LYS A 133 -8.84 2.99 -1.88
CA LYS A 133 -9.23 1.86 -2.74
C LYS A 133 -8.12 1.43 -3.69
N VAL A 134 -7.30 2.36 -4.17
CA VAL A 134 -6.13 2.06 -5.01
C VAL A 134 -4.99 1.44 -4.18
N LEU A 135 -4.76 1.94 -2.96
CA LEU A 135 -3.80 1.35 -2.01
C LEU A 135 -4.22 -0.08 -1.62
N ASP A 136 -5.49 -0.31 -1.29
CA ASP A 136 -6.05 -1.64 -0.97
C ASP A 136 -5.83 -2.63 -2.13
N PHE A 137 -6.03 -2.19 -3.38
CA PHE A 137 -5.76 -3.00 -4.56
C PHE A 137 -4.28 -3.38 -4.70
N TYR A 138 -3.36 -2.43 -4.48
CA TYR A 138 -1.92 -2.69 -4.61
C TYR A 138 -1.34 -3.52 -3.45
N PHE A 139 -1.81 -3.33 -2.21
CA PHE A 139 -1.49 -4.23 -1.09
C PHE A 139 -2.10 -5.61 -1.29
N GLY A 140 -3.34 -5.71 -1.81
CA GLY A 140 -4.02 -6.97 -2.09
C GLY A 140 -3.38 -7.85 -3.17
N MET A 141 -2.38 -7.35 -3.91
CA MET A 141 -1.58 -8.12 -4.86
C MET A 141 -0.25 -8.66 -4.29
N VAL A 142 0.10 -8.34 -3.04
CA VAL A 142 1.38 -8.75 -2.44
C VAL A 142 1.18 -9.71 -1.28
N GLU A 143 1.79 -10.89 -1.37
CA GLU A 143 1.89 -11.83 -0.26
C GLU A 143 3.22 -11.61 0.49
N VAL A 144 3.17 -11.02 1.69
CA VAL A 144 4.35 -10.90 2.56
C VAL A 144 4.52 -12.18 3.37
N ARG A 145 5.55 -12.96 3.06
CA ARG A 145 6.00 -14.09 3.89
C ARG A 145 7.21 -13.68 4.70
N PHE A 146 7.02 -13.53 6.01
CA PHE A 146 8.15 -13.57 6.94
C PHE A 146 8.74 -14.98 6.95
N PRO A 147 10.07 -15.15 7.14
CA PRO A 147 10.62 -16.43 7.54
C PRO A 147 9.85 -16.92 8.77
N ALA A 148 9.41 -18.17 8.78
CA ALA A 148 8.88 -18.76 10.00
C ALA A 148 9.95 -18.68 11.08
N GLU A 149 9.56 -18.35 12.31
CA GLU A 149 10.44 -18.54 13.47
C GLU A 149 10.90 -19.99 13.48
N VAL A 150 12.20 -20.21 13.25
CA VAL A 150 12.82 -21.54 13.33
C VAL A 150 12.94 -21.86 14.81
N GLY A 151 11.82 -22.27 15.39
CA GLY A 151 11.74 -22.68 16.79
C GLY A 151 12.80 -23.74 17.06
N GLY A 152 13.69 -23.46 18.02
CA GLY A 152 14.87 -24.27 18.28
C GLY A 152 14.51 -25.65 18.83
N GLU A 153 14.29 -26.62 17.94
CA GLU A 153 14.27 -28.05 18.28
C GLU A 153 15.69 -28.52 18.65
N GLY A 154 16.04 -28.31 19.92
CA GLY A 154 17.36 -28.63 20.48
C GLY A 154 17.80 -27.57 21.49
N THR A 155 17.98 -27.85 22.78
CA THR A 155 17.98 -29.15 23.48
C THR A 155 17.30 -29.05 24.86
N GLY A 156 16.32 -29.91 25.11
CA GLY A 156 15.64 -30.04 26.41
C GLY A 156 15.13 -31.46 26.60
N GLY A 157 15.73 -32.21 27.53
CA GLY A 157 15.55 -33.67 27.59
C GLY A 157 14.50 -34.14 28.59
N GLY A 158 13.63 -35.04 28.13
CA GLY A 158 13.12 -36.16 28.93
C GLY A 158 11.76 -36.02 29.62
N ARG A 159 10.92 -37.05 29.37
CA ARG A 159 9.85 -37.58 30.27
C ARG A 159 8.60 -36.70 30.50
N GLU A 160 7.41 -37.26 30.73
CA GLU A 160 6.93 -38.64 30.55
C GLU A 160 5.42 -38.61 30.16
N GLN A 161 4.89 -39.72 29.63
CA GLN A 161 3.46 -39.81 29.31
C GLN A 161 2.61 -39.94 30.58
N ARG A 162 1.52 -39.17 30.69
CA ARG A 162 0.37 -39.62 31.51
C ARG A 162 -0.99 -39.21 30.95
N ARG A 163 -1.56 -40.10 30.12
CA ARG A 163 -3.01 -40.11 29.87
C ARG A 163 -3.76 -40.30 31.20
N VAL A 164 -4.76 -39.46 31.46
CA VAL A 164 -5.81 -39.73 32.46
C VAL A 164 -7.15 -39.81 31.75
N LYS A 165 -7.94 -40.85 32.06
CA LYS A 165 -9.22 -41.15 31.41
C LYS A 165 -10.27 -41.53 32.46
N GLY A 166 -11.10 -40.57 32.88
CA GLY A 166 -12.43 -40.80 33.45
C GLY A 166 -13.44 -40.09 32.52
N ARG A 167 -14.44 -40.73 31.92
CA ARG A 167 -15.53 -41.61 32.42
C ARG A 167 -16.72 -40.79 32.96
N ARG A 168 -17.82 -40.91 32.20
CA ARG A 168 -19.24 -40.51 32.43
C ARG A 168 -19.83 -41.08 33.75
N GLU A 169 -21.09 -40.89 34.17
CA GLU A 169 -22.42 -40.53 33.58
C GLU A 169 -23.21 -39.67 34.62
N SER A 170 -24.26 -38.85 34.38
CA SER A 170 -24.98 -38.28 33.21
C SER A 170 -25.70 -36.96 33.67
N VAL A 171 -26.92 -36.47 33.36
CA VAL A 171 -28.14 -36.86 32.58
C VAL A 171 -29.01 -35.61 32.25
N GLU A 172 -29.72 -35.64 31.11
CA GLU A 172 -30.93 -34.84 30.71
C GLU A 172 -30.88 -33.27 30.73
N ALA A 173 -31.76 -32.51 30.05
CA ALA A 173 -32.97 -32.80 29.26
C ALA A 173 -33.01 -32.01 27.91
N GLY A 174 -34.07 -32.20 27.09
CA GLY A 174 -34.19 -31.66 25.71
C GLY A 174 -34.63 -30.19 25.57
N GLY A 175 -35.02 -29.68 24.39
CA GLY A 175 -35.01 -30.29 23.04
C GLY A 175 -35.94 -29.61 22.01
N ARG A 176 -35.65 -29.83 20.71
CA ARG A 176 -36.47 -29.58 19.49
C ARG A 176 -36.74 -28.12 19.05
N GLY A 177 -36.29 -27.80 17.82
CA GLY A 177 -36.83 -26.72 16.96
C GLY A 177 -36.40 -26.95 15.49
N LYS A 178 -37.34 -27.05 14.53
CA LYS A 178 -37.04 -27.52 13.15
C LYS A 178 -37.97 -26.92 12.07
N LYS A 179 -37.46 -25.95 11.29
CA LYS A 179 -37.88 -25.53 9.92
C LYS A 179 -36.75 -24.63 9.37
N GLU A 180 -36.08 -24.90 8.25
CA GLU A 180 -36.52 -24.99 6.84
C GLU A 180 -36.82 -23.61 6.20
N ARG A 181 -35.89 -23.07 5.37
CA ARG A 181 -36.11 -22.90 3.91
C ARG A 181 -34.95 -22.28 3.09
N ARG A 182 -34.77 -22.92 1.92
CA ARG A 182 -34.04 -22.55 0.68
C ARG A 182 -33.79 -21.05 0.37
N ARG A 183 -32.58 -20.74 -0.16
CA ARG A 183 -32.27 -20.24 -1.53
C ARG A 183 -30.75 -19.93 -1.62
N SER A 184 -29.88 -20.58 -2.39
CA SER A 184 -29.83 -20.93 -3.84
C SER A 184 -29.27 -19.82 -4.76
N ARG A 185 -27.93 -19.79 -4.91
CA ARG A 185 -27.08 -19.30 -6.03
C ARG A 185 -25.62 -19.49 -5.56
N GLY A 186 -24.66 -20.00 -6.32
CA GLY A 186 -24.62 -20.31 -7.74
C GLY A 186 -23.41 -19.60 -8.37
N ARG A 187 -22.19 -20.11 -8.17
CA ARG A 187 -20.94 -19.45 -8.58
C ARG A 187 -20.04 -20.41 -9.36
N THR A 188 -20.09 -20.35 -10.68
CA THR A 188 -19.09 -20.93 -11.58
C THR A 188 -17.87 -19.98 -11.66
N PRO A 189 -16.63 -20.49 -11.62
CA PRO A 189 -15.45 -19.68 -11.88
C PRO A 189 -15.22 -19.52 -13.40
N PRO A 190 -14.77 -18.34 -13.88
CA PRO A 190 -14.28 -18.18 -15.25
C PRO A 190 -12.87 -18.76 -15.42
N VAL A 191 -12.54 -19.18 -16.64
CA VAL A 191 -11.25 -19.80 -17.01
C VAL A 191 -10.18 -18.73 -17.27
N ALA A 192 -8.94 -18.99 -16.89
CA ALA A 192 -7.80 -18.10 -17.13
C ALA A 192 -7.16 -18.33 -18.52
N PRO A 193 -6.88 -17.27 -19.31
CA PRO A 193 -6.11 -17.38 -20.54
C PRO A 193 -4.59 -17.33 -20.29
N MET A 194 -3.83 -18.15 -21.03
CA MET A 194 -2.37 -18.23 -20.97
C MET A 194 -1.70 -17.15 -21.87
N VAL A 195 -0.53 -16.63 -21.48
CA VAL A 195 0.34 -15.87 -22.40
C VAL A 195 1.81 -16.29 -22.28
N VAL A 196 2.20 -17.17 -23.22
CA VAL A 196 3.45 -17.14 -24.03
C VAL A 196 4.71 -16.49 -23.42
N HIS A 197 5.74 -17.29 -23.14
CA HIS A 197 7.12 -16.81 -23.07
C HIS A 197 7.61 -16.31 -24.44
N ARG A 198 8.33 -15.18 -24.46
CA ARG A 198 9.23 -14.81 -25.58
C ARG A 198 10.65 -14.66 -25.06
N ARG A 199 11.56 -15.46 -25.62
CA ARG A 199 13.01 -15.26 -25.46
C ARG A 199 13.49 -14.12 -26.36
N ARG A 200 14.44 -13.35 -25.87
CA ARG A 200 15.60 -12.86 -26.62
C ARG A 200 16.83 -13.05 -25.75
#